data_AF-A0A7X7XMA6-F1
#
_entry.id   AF-A0A7X7XMA6-F1
#
_cell.length_a   1.000
_cell.length_b   1.000
_cell.length_c   1.000
_cell.angle_alpha   90.00
_cell.angle_beta   90.00
_cell.angle_gamma   90.00
#
_symmetry.space_group_name_H-M   'P 1'
#
loop_
_entity.id
_entity.type
_entity.pdbx_description
1 polymer ?
#
loop_
_entity_poly.entity_id
_entity_poly.type
_entity_poly.pdbx_seq_one_letter_code
_entity_poly.pdbx_strand_id
1 'polypeptide(L)'
;MISRRSIVQARADVRREDLGGESALMDAAGSVYGIDGVGAAVWAEIAAPAVVGRVIRNIADAYGVEQRTAEPGVLAFLAQMGRFGLLDIILD
;
A
#
# COMPACT_ATOMS: atom_id res chain seq x y z
N MET A 1 -0.85 14.77 3.83
CA MET A 1 -0.64 13.81 4.94
C MET A 1 -1.71 12.75 4.77
N ILE A 2 -1.34 11.51 4.40
CA ILE A 2 -2.32 10.49 4.02
C ILE A 2 -3.28 10.21 5.20
N SER A 3 -4.57 10.31 4.93
CA SER A 3 -5.66 10.11 5.89
C SER A 3 -6.66 9.08 5.38
N ARG A 4 -7.64 8.69 6.21
CA ARG A 4 -8.74 7.79 5.82
C ARG A 4 -9.57 8.30 4.63
N ARG A 5 -9.54 9.60 4.36
CA ARG A 5 -10.31 10.25 3.28
C ARG A 5 -9.51 10.39 1.99
N SER A 6 -8.18 10.26 2.05
CA SER A 6 -7.32 10.39 0.88
C SER A 6 -7.64 9.29 -0.14
N ILE A 7 -7.43 9.61 -1.41
CA ILE A 7 -7.49 8.66 -2.52
C ILE A 7 -6.05 8.50 -3.01
N VAL A 8 -5.58 7.25 -3.03
CA VAL A 8 -4.21 6.90 -3.43
C VAL A 8 -4.22 5.82 -4.51
N GLN A 9 -3.13 5.75 -5.26
CA GLN A 9 -2.92 4.72 -6.27
C GLN A 9 -1.43 4.38 -6.37
N ALA A 10 -1.09 3.10 -6.49
CA ALA A 10 0.26 2.68 -6.88
C ALA A 10 0.63 3.28 -8.24
N ARG A 11 1.86 3.79 -8.37
CA ARG A 11 2.31 4.28 -9.66
C ARG A 11 2.37 3.15 -10.68
N ALA A 12 1.97 3.44 -11.92
CA ALA A 12 1.89 2.46 -12.98
C ALA A 12 3.25 1.84 -13.38
N ASP A 13 4.35 2.53 -13.08
CA ASP A 13 5.72 2.09 -13.38
C ASP A 13 6.39 1.31 -12.23
N VAL A 14 5.67 1.09 -11.12
CA VAL A 14 6.13 0.26 -10.00
C VAL A 14 5.52 -1.14 -10.13
N ARG A 15 6.38 -2.14 -10.23
CA ARG A 15 6.00 -3.56 -10.36
C ARG A 15 6.14 -4.28 -9.04
N ARG A 16 5.25 -5.23 -8.76
CA ARG A 16 5.42 -6.19 -7.66
C ARG A 16 6.13 -7.43 -8.20
N GLU A 17 7.25 -7.79 -7.58
CA GLU A 17 8.04 -8.97 -7.91
C GLU A 17 7.95 -9.99 -6.76
N ASP A 18 7.95 -11.28 -7.10
CA ASP A 18 8.08 -12.37 -6.14
C ASP A 18 9.52 -12.88 -6.19
N LEU A 19 10.25 -12.69 -5.09
CA LEU A 19 11.66 -13.03 -4.95
C LEU A 19 11.82 -14.27 -4.07
N GLY A 20 11.27 -15.40 -4.52
CA GLY A 20 11.45 -16.69 -3.86
C GLY A 20 10.73 -16.79 -2.51
N GLY A 21 9.52 -16.23 -2.43
CA GLY A 21 8.69 -16.23 -1.22
C GLY A 21 8.67 -14.90 -0.45
N GLU A 22 9.53 -13.95 -0.83
CA GLU A 22 9.47 -12.57 -0.35
C GLU A 22 8.87 -11.68 -1.44
N SER A 23 7.94 -10.79 -1.08
CA SER A 23 7.39 -9.82 -2.02
C SER A 23 8.25 -8.56 -2.04
N ALA A 24 8.48 -8.01 -3.23
CA ALA A 24 9.18 -6.75 -3.38
C ALA A 24 8.47 -5.83 -4.38
N LEU A 25 8.72 -4.53 -4.25
CA LEU A 25 8.35 -3.52 -5.22
C LEU A 25 9.59 -3.07 -5.97
N MET A 26 9.48 -2.97 -7.29
CA MET A 26 10.55 -2.50 -8.17
C MET A 26 10.07 -1.29 -8.95
N ASP A 27 10.79 -0.17 -8.84
CA ASP A 27 10.52 1.01 -9.65
C ASP A 27 11.16 0.91 -11.05
N ALA A 28 10.86 1.89 -11.92
CA ALA A 28 11.43 1.93 -13.27
C ALA A 28 12.95 2.14 -13.32
N ALA A 29 13.56 2.63 -12.23
CA ALA A 29 15.01 2.82 -12.11
C ALA A 29 15.72 1.52 -11.66
N GLY A 30 14.97 0.49 -11.26
CA GLY A 30 15.49 -0.78 -10.76
C GLY A 30 15.75 -0.80 -9.26
N SER A 31 15.27 0.19 -8.51
CA SER A 31 15.32 0.17 -7.05
C SER A 31 14.35 -0.90 -6.52
N VAL A 32 14.79 -1.70 -5.55
CA VAL A 32 14.00 -2.80 -4.98
C VAL A 32 13.67 -2.50 -3.51
N TYR A 33 12.39 -2.61 -3.16
CA TYR A 33 11.86 -2.39 -1.82
C TYR A 33 11.16 -3.66 -1.33
N GLY A 34 11.73 -4.32 -0.32
CA GLY A 34 11.07 -5.48 0.30
C GLY A 34 9.79 -5.08 1.01
N ILE A 35 8.74 -5.90 0.87
CA ILE A 35 7.47 -5.75 1.56
C ILE A 35 7.04 -7.09 2.17
N ASP A 36 6.41 -7.04 3.35
CA ASP A 36 5.83 -8.22 3.97
C ASP A 36 4.47 -8.58 3.33
N GLY A 37 3.87 -9.67 3.80
CA GLY A 37 2.57 -10.14 3.28
C GLY A 37 1.42 -9.14 3.49
N VAL A 38 1.45 -8.35 4.56
CA VAL A 38 0.41 -7.34 4.83
C VAL A 38 0.62 -6.14 3.91
N GLY A 39 1.86 -5.67 3.74
CA GLY A 39 2.21 -4.64 2.78
C GLY A 39 1.85 -5.03 1.35
N ALA A 40 2.07 -6.29 0.97
CA ALA A 40 1.65 -6.81 -0.34
C ALA A 40 0.12 -6.79 -0.52
N ALA A 41 -0.64 -7.14 0.52
CA ALA A 41 -2.10 -7.05 0.48
C ALA A 41 -2.57 -5.59 0.35
N VAL A 42 -1.98 -4.66 1.12
CA VAL A 42 -2.29 -3.22 1.01
C VAL A 42 -1.94 -2.70 -0.39
N TRP A 43 -0.81 -3.11 -0.94
CA TRP A 43 -0.37 -2.72 -2.28
C TRP A 43 -1.34 -3.16 -3.37
N ALA A 44 -1.89 -4.38 -3.26
CA ALA A 44 -2.86 -4.91 -4.20
C ALA A 44 -4.17 -4.07 -4.23
N GLU A 45 -4.63 -3.60 -3.07
CA GLU A 45 -5.83 -2.77 -2.95
C GLU A 45 -5.71 -1.41 -3.66
N ILE A 46 -4.49 -0.90 -3.83
CA ILE A 46 -4.22 0.40 -4.45
C ILE A 46 -3.69 0.29 -5.89
N ALA A 47 -3.76 -0.90 -6.51
CA ALA A 47 -3.42 -1.09 -7.93
C ALA A 47 -4.27 -0.20 -8.86
N ALA A 48 -5.46 0.20 -8.40
CA ALA A 48 -6.30 1.24 -8.96
C ALA A 48 -6.61 2.28 -7.87
N PRO A 49 -7.10 3.49 -8.23
CA PRO A 49 -7.45 4.52 -7.26
C PRO A 49 -8.36 3.99 -6.14
N ALA A 50 -7.91 4.09 -4.90
CA ALA A 50 -8.62 3.56 -3.74
C ALA A 50 -8.71 4.60 -2.61
N VAL A 51 -9.88 4.68 -1.98
CA VAL A 51 -10.08 5.44 -0.75
C VAL A 51 -9.38 4.68 0.39
N VAL A 52 -8.45 5.34 1.09
CA VAL A 52 -7.65 4.72 2.16
C VAL A 52 -8.52 4.09 3.25
N GLY A 53 -9.63 4.73 3.63
CA GLY A 53 -10.57 4.16 4.59
C GLY A 53 -11.24 2.86 4.13
N ARG A 54 -11.32 2.59 2.81
CA ARG A 54 -11.78 1.30 2.26
C ARG A 54 -10.66 0.27 2.32
N VAL A 55 -9.43 0.65 1.98
CA VAL A 55 -8.24 -0.22 2.12
C VAL A 55 -8.12 -0.73 3.55
N ILE A 56 -8.19 0.16 4.55
CA ILE A 56 -8.15 -0.20 5.97
C ILE A 56 -9.24 -1.23 6.33
N ARG A 57 -10.47 -1.05 5.82
CA ARG A 57 -11.56 -2.00 6.06
C ARG A 57 -11.27 -3.36 5.45
N ASN A 58 -10.89 -3.38 4.17
CA ASN A 58 -10.63 -4.63 3.45
C ASN A 58 -9.49 -5.43 4.10
N ILE A 59 -8.43 -4.74 4.54
CA ILE A 59 -7.33 -5.37 5.27
C ILE A 59 -7.78 -5.85 6.65
N ALA A 60 -8.54 -5.06 7.41
CA ALA A 60 -9.06 -5.50 8.70
C ALA A 60 -9.92 -6.76 8.57
N ASP A 61 -10.83 -6.78 7.59
CA ASP A 61 -11.72 -7.91 7.30
C ASP A 61 -10.94 -9.15 6.84
N ALA A 62 -9.95 -9.00 5.96
CA ALA A 62 -9.13 -10.10 5.44
C ALA A 62 -8.31 -10.80 6.54
N TYR A 63 -7.87 -10.07 7.56
CA TYR A 63 -7.07 -10.60 8.66
C TYR A 63 -7.88 -10.84 9.96
N GLY A 64 -9.20 -10.62 9.93
CA GLY A 64 -10.08 -10.87 11.08
C GLY A 64 -9.78 -9.98 12.29
N VAL A 65 -9.33 -8.74 12.07
CA VAL A 65 -9.01 -7.78 13.13
C VAL A 65 -9.92 -6.56 13.06
N GLU A 66 -9.93 -5.74 14.11
CA GLU A 66 -10.67 -4.48 14.10
C GLU A 66 -9.95 -3.42 13.24
N GLN A 67 -10.71 -2.52 12.60
CA GLN A 67 -10.14 -1.42 11.80
C GLN A 67 -9.13 -0.56 12.56
N ARG A 68 -9.38 -0.30 13.85
CA ARG A 68 -8.46 0.47 14.72
C ARG A 68 -7.10 -0.21 14.90
N THR A 69 -7.04 -1.52 14.75
CA THR A 69 -5.82 -2.32 14.82
C THR A 69 -5.06 -2.26 13.49
N ALA A 70 -5.76 -2.36 12.36
CA ALA A 70 -5.14 -2.30 11.03
C ALA A 70 -4.70 -0.89 10.62
N GLU A 71 -5.47 0.14 11.01
CA GLU A 71 -5.31 1.51 10.53
C GLU A 71 -3.89 2.08 10.66
N PRO A 72 -3.22 2.03 11.83
CA PRO A 72 -1.88 2.61 11.97
C PRO A 72 -0.86 1.97 11.03
N GLY A 73 -0.94 0.63 10.84
CA GLY A 73 -0.05 -0.11 9.96
C GLY A 73 -0.27 0.24 8.50
N VAL A 74 -1.53 0.29 8.05
CA VAL A 74 -1.87 0.67 6.68
C VAL A 74 -1.44 2.11 6.38
N LEU A 75 -1.70 3.05 7.29
CA LEU A 75 -1.28 4.45 7.11
C LEU A 75 0.24 4.60 7.09
N ALA A 76 0.96 3.91 7.98
CA ALA A 76 2.42 3.93 8.01
C ALA A 76 3.01 3.38 6.71
N PHE A 77 2.49 2.25 6.21
CA PHE A 77 2.90 1.66 4.95
C PHE A 77 2.68 2.63 3.78
N LEU A 78 1.47 3.17 3.61
CA LEU A 78 1.16 4.11 2.52
C LEU A 78 2.01 5.38 2.60
N ALA A 79 2.23 5.92 3.80
CA ALA A 79 3.09 7.07 4.00
C ALA A 79 4.54 6.78 3.59
N GLN A 80 5.05 5.59 3.92
CA GLN A 80 6.39 5.16 3.52
C GLN A 80 6.52 4.99 2.00
N MET A 81 5.53 4.38 1.35
CA MET A 81 5.49 4.26 -0.12
C MET A 81 5.44 5.63 -0.80
N GLY A 82 4.65 6.57 -0.26
CA GLY A 82 4.59 7.95 -0.74
C GLY A 82 5.93 8.68 -0.57
N ARG A 83 6.65 8.45 0.55
CA ARG A 83 8.00 9.01 0.77
C ARG A 83 9.04 8.49 -0.23
N PHE A 84 8.92 7.23 -0.65
CA PHE A 84 9.75 6.67 -1.72
C PHE A 84 9.26 7.05 -3.12
N GLY A 85 8.14 7.79 -3.23
CA GLY A 85 7.57 8.18 -4.51
C GLY A 85 7.03 7.01 -5.31
N LEU A 86 6.57 5.94 -4.66
CA LEU A 86 6.08 4.71 -5.30
C LEU A 86 4.56 4.74 -5.56
N LEU A 87 3.84 5.65 -4.93
CA LEU A 87 2.41 5.86 -5.12
C LEU A 87 2.10 7.33 -5.35
N ASP A 88 0.93 7.59 -5.93
CA ASP A 88 0.37 8.91 -6.15
C ASP A 88 -0.77 9.18 -5.16
N ILE A 89 -0.86 10.42 -4.68
CA ILE A 89 -2.00 10.93 -3.91
C ILE A 89 -2.87 11.72 -4.87
N ILE A 90 -4.05 11.19 -5.18
CA ILE A 90 -5.00 11.77 -6.14
C ILE A 90 -5.83 12.86 -5.45
N LEU A 91 -6.23 12.61 -4.21
CA LEU A 91 -6.98 13.54 -3.36
C LEU A 91 -6.51 13.37 -1.91
N ASP A 92 -6.29 14.48 -1.21
CA ASP A 92 -5.90 14.50 0.21
C ASP A 92 -6.99 15.13 1.09
#